data_AF-A0A6J7NSZ8-F1
#
_entry.id   AF-A0A6J7NSZ8-F1
#
_cell.length_a   1.000
_cell.length_b   1.000
_cell.length_c   1.000
_cell.angle_alpha   90.00
_cell.angle_beta   90.00
_cell.angle_gamma   90.00
#
_symmetry.space_group_name_H-M   'P 1'
#
loop_
_entity.id
_entity.type
_entity.pdbx_description
1 polymer ?
#
loop_
_entity_poly.entity_id
_entity_poly.type
_entity_poly.pdbx_seq_one_letter_code
_entity_poly.pdbx_strand_id
1 'polypeptide(L)' 'MHLGVTAEQCVENTGWKLRIAENVITTEAVTDREVNALRELQSAP' A
#
# COMPACT_ATOMS: atom_id res chain seq x y z
N MET A 1 2.95 2.95 -4.68
CA MET A 1 3.15 3.65 -3.40
C MET A 1 1.78 3.94 -2.82
N HIS A 2 1.55 3.68 -1.53
CA HIS A 2 0.21 3.91 -0.98
C HIS A 2 -0.15 5.40 -0.96
N LEU A 3 -1.44 5.70 -1.10
CA LEU A 3 -1.95 7.07 -1.02
C LEU A 3 -1.52 7.73 0.31
N GLY A 4 -0.96 8.93 0.24
CA GLY A 4 -0.49 9.68 1.41
C GLY A 4 0.93 9.32 1.88
N VAL A 5 1.59 8.34 1.25
CA VAL A 5 3.01 8.02 1.49
C VAL A 5 3.87 8.66 0.42
N THR A 6 5.01 9.23 0.80
CA THR A 6 5.98 9.83 -0.14
C THR A 6 7.21 8.95 -0.38
N ALA A 7 7.93 9.22 -1.46
CA ALA A 7 9.18 8.57 -1.78
C ALA A 7 10.24 8.78 -0.70
N GLU A 8 10.30 9.99 -0.15
CA GLU A 8 11.22 10.38 0.93
C GLU A 8 10.95 9.55 2.18
N GLN A 9 9.68 9.44 2.59
CA GLN A 9 9.29 8.59 3.72
C GLN A 9 9.72 7.13 3.49
N CYS A 10 9.54 6.59 2.29
CA CYS A 10 10.00 5.24 1.98
C CYS A 10 11.52 5.09 2.11
N VAL A 11 12.30 6.07 1.64
CA VAL A 11 13.77 6.05 1.76
C VAL A 11 14.22 6.15 3.22
N GLU A 12 13.64 7.08 3.99
CA GLU A 12 13.99 7.30 5.40
C GLU A 12 13.70 6.07 6.28
N ASN A 13 12.63 5.34 5.96
CA ASN A 13 12.19 4.17 6.73
C ASN A 13 12.74 2.84 6.20
N THR A 14 13.65 2.86 5.22
CA THR A 14 14.27 1.64 4.67
C THR A 14 15.73 1.55 5.10
N GLY A 15 16.10 0.47 5.79
CA GLY A 15 17.46 0.25 6.31
C GLY A 15 18.54 -0.05 5.27
N TRP A 16 18.22 0.04 3.98
CA TRP A 16 19.14 -0.18 2.87
C TRP A 16 18.87 0.83 1.75
N LYS A 17 19.81 0.96 0.80
CA LYS A 17 19.65 1.87 -0.34
C LYS A 17 18.44 1.47 -1.20
N LEU A 18 17.35 2.22 -1.03
CA LEU A 18 16.14 2.04 -1.80
C LEU A 18 16.28 2.72 -3.17
N ARG A 19 15.94 1.99 -4.23
CA ARG A 19 15.79 2.53 -5.59
C ARG A 19 14.31 2.59 -5.92
N ILE A 20 13.85 3.76 -6.37
CA ILE A 20 12.45 3.99 -6.74
C ILE A 20 12.37 4.09 -8.27
N ALA A 21 11.38 3.42 -8.85
CA ALA A 21 11.13 3.49 -10.28
C ALA A 21 10.69 4.90 -10.69
N GLU A 22 11.15 5.38 -11.84
CA GLU A 22 10.82 6.73 -12.35
C GLU A 22 9.31 6.93 -12.55
N ASN A 23 8.59 5.86 -12.86
CA ASN A 23 7.14 5.84 -13.09
C ASN A 23 6.39 5.17 -11.93
N VAL A 24 6.87 5.29 -10.70
CA VAL A 24 6.16 4.74 -9.54
C VAL A 24 4.74 5.34 -9.47
N ILE A 25 3.74 4.48 -9.42
CA ILE A 25 2.33 4.87 -9.36
C ILE A 25 1.78 4.74 -7.94
N THR A 26 0.67 5.42 -7.67
CA THR A 26 -0.11 5.21 -6.45
C THR A 26 -0.84 3.88 -6.52
N THR A 27 -0.85 3.13 -5.41
CA THR A 27 -1.59 1.87 -5.31
C THR A 27 -3.09 2.15 -5.45
N GLU A 28 -3.78 1.33 -6.24
CA GLU A 28 -5.22 1.45 -6.47
C GLU A 28 -6.01 1.28 -5.17
N ALA A 29 -7.20 1.90 -5.12
CA ALA A 29 -8.10 1.72 -4.00
C ALA A 29 -8.71 0.31 -4.04
N VAL A 30 -8.94 -0.26 -2.85
CA VAL A 30 -9.66 -1.53 -2.71
C VAL A 30 -11.09 -1.40 -3.24
N THR A 31 -11.56 -2.45 -3.92
CA THR A 31 -12.95 -2.53 -4.38
C THR A 31 -13.90 -2.90 -3.26
N ASP A 32 -15.19 -2.57 -3.41
CA ASP A 32 -16.22 -2.94 -2.42
C ASP A 32 -16.27 -4.45 -2.18
N ARG A 33 -16.10 -5.25 -3.23
CA ARG A 33 -16.06 -6.72 -3.14
C ARG A 33 -14.91 -7.19 -2.25
N GLU A 34 -13.72 -6.63 -2.43
CA GLU A 34 -12.53 -7.00 -1.65
C GLU A 34 -12.68 -6.56 -0.20
N VAL A 35 -13.15 -5.34 0.05
CA VAL A 35 -13.41 -4.84 1.41
C VAL A 35 -14.43 -5.71 2.14
N ASN A 36 -15.51 -6.11 1.47
CA ASN A 36 -16.54 -6.96 2.07
C ASN A 36 -16.00 -8.37 2.37
N ALA A 37 -15.27 -8.98 1.43
CA ALA A 37 -14.65 -10.28 1.65
C ALA A 37 -13.67 -10.28 2.85
N LEU A 38 -12.88 -9.21 3.01
CA LEU A 38 -11.99 -9.06 4.16
C LEU A 38 -12.74 -8.92 5.49
N ARG A 39 -13.83 -8.15 5.51
CA ARG A 39 -14.68 -7.99 6.70
C ARG A 39 -15.36 -9.30 7.10
N GLU A 40 -15.87 -10.04 6.13
CA GLU A 40 -16.45 -11.37 6.35
C GLU A 40 -15.43 -12.34 6.93
N LEU A 41 -14.21 -12.37 6.36
CA LEU A 41 -13.12 -13.20 6.87
C LEU A 41 -12.72 -12.84 8.31
N GLN A 42 -12.61 -11.56 8.64
CA GLN A 42 -12.29 -11.10 10.00
C GLN A 42 -13.40 -11.41 11.01
N SER A 43 -14.64 -11.52 10.55
CA SER A 43 -15.81 -11.82 11.40
C SER A 43 -16.10 -13.31 11.51
N ALA A 44 -15.36 -14.16 10.79
CA ALA A 44 -15.49 -15.61 10.86
C ALA A 44 -14.91 -16.12 12.20
N PRO A 45 -15.61 -17.05 12.89
CA PRO A 45 -15.19 -17.59 14.19
C PRO A 45 -13.96 -18.49 14.11
#